data_AF-A0A183F8J7-F1
#
_entry.id   AF-A0A183F8J7-F1
#
_cell.length_a   1.000
_cell.length_b   1.000
_cell.length_c   1.000
_cell.angle_alpha   90.00
_cell.angle_beta   90.00
_cell.angle_gamma   90.00
#
_symmetry.space_group_name_H-M   'P 1'
#
loop_
_entity.id
_entity.type
_entity.pdbx_description
1 polymer ?
#
loop_
_entity_poly.entity_id
_entity_poly.type
_entity_poly.pdbx_seq_one_letter_code
_entity_poly.pdbx_strand_id
1 'polypeptide(L)'
;MLISAAGPFPYQGWVLTDLEDIAGYSGRITELVANFVKIEQLPELVVCQYHVEFDPVVDSKAFRHAMLKQKSIQDEIGSVFIFDGMILYLVSNENLEGEYEAEHPVTGEPVKVFLRASVRFNQYDAQTINCYNIIIRKCDHMVPVWVLSSKWVFPFCSCLDIIGLKRLGRNHYNEARKGQMSSYPMEVWPGFETAVRQYEDQLMLCIENRFKMIRTESVWSVMNAEYYRARNDVSKFRTKIEELFVGETVFARFVSFLFDRINISVVEED
;
A
#
# COMPACT_ATOMS: atom_id res chain seq x y z
N MET A 1 2.28 -44.40 17.35
CA MET A 1 2.36 -45.43 18.41
C MET A 1 1.17 -45.20 19.34
N LEU A 2 0.22 -46.15 19.36
CA LEU A 2 -0.90 -46.42 20.32
C LEU A 2 -1.93 -45.31 20.64
N ILE A 3 -3.16 -45.33 20.09
CA ILE A 3 -4.46 -45.95 20.53
C ILE A 3 -5.23 -45.13 21.62
N SER A 4 -6.48 -44.72 21.34
CA SER A 4 -7.70 -45.13 22.07
C SER A 4 -8.97 -44.41 21.59
N ALA A 5 -10.05 -45.17 21.42
CA ALA A 5 -11.41 -44.71 21.11
C ALA A 5 -12.28 -44.68 22.39
N ALA A 6 -13.24 -43.75 22.52
CA ALA A 6 -14.57 -43.96 23.13
C ALA A 6 -15.40 -42.65 23.28
N GLY A 7 -16.65 -42.70 22.80
CA GLY A 7 -17.84 -42.27 23.57
C GLY A 7 -18.38 -40.84 23.43
N PRO A 8 -19.72 -40.61 23.59
CA PRO A 8 -20.46 -39.52 22.93
C PRO A 8 -20.70 -38.26 23.78
N PHE A 9 -20.97 -37.16 23.06
CA PHE A 9 -21.32 -35.79 23.49
C PHE A 9 -22.26 -35.65 24.72
N PRO A 10 -22.14 -34.51 25.44
CA PRO A 10 -23.19 -33.50 25.29
C PRO A 10 -22.67 -32.05 25.16
N TYR A 11 -23.50 -31.24 24.50
CA TYR A 11 -23.38 -29.82 24.19
C TYR A 11 -23.14 -28.91 25.42
N GLN A 12 -22.18 -27.98 25.32
CA GLN A 12 -22.25 -26.65 25.96
C GLN A 12 -21.14 -25.70 25.46
N GLY A 13 -21.54 -24.54 24.92
CA GLY A 13 -20.74 -23.32 24.83
C GLY A 13 -19.62 -23.28 23.78
N TRP A 14 -19.92 -22.79 22.58
CA TRP A 14 -18.88 -22.45 21.60
C TRP A 14 -18.16 -21.15 22.00
N VAL A 15 -17.14 -21.27 22.83
CA VAL A 15 -15.95 -20.43 22.72
C VAL A 15 -15.08 -21.12 21.68
N LEU A 16 -14.71 -20.43 20.60
CA LEU A 16 -13.79 -20.95 19.58
C LEU A 16 -12.41 -21.19 20.21
N THR A 17 -12.23 -22.34 20.84
CA THR A 17 -10.94 -22.88 21.24
C THR A 17 -10.63 -24.05 20.33
N ASP A 18 -9.42 -24.00 19.77
CA ASP A 18 -8.74 -25.01 18.96
C ASP A 18 -9.19 -25.08 17.50
N LEU A 19 -8.33 -24.59 16.60
CA LEU A 19 -8.39 -24.90 15.17
C LEU A 19 -8.31 -26.43 15.05
N GLU A 20 -9.45 -27.08 14.80
CA GLU A 20 -9.48 -28.50 14.47
C GLU A 20 -8.57 -28.76 13.27
N ASP A 21 -7.84 -29.88 13.33
CA ASP A 21 -7.02 -30.35 12.21
C ASP A 21 -7.92 -30.60 10.99
N ILE A 22 -7.91 -29.62 10.08
CA ILE A 22 -8.67 -29.61 8.82
C ILE A 22 -7.98 -30.43 7.71
N ALA A 23 -6.87 -31.13 8.03
CA ALA A 23 -6.18 -31.96 7.06
C ALA A 23 -7.00 -33.20 6.70
N GLY A 24 -7.26 -33.38 5.40
CA GLY A 24 -7.85 -34.59 4.86
C GLY A 24 -6.85 -35.74 4.76
N TYR A 25 -7.29 -36.98 5.05
CA TYR A 25 -6.42 -38.17 5.07
C TYR A 25 -6.55 -39.07 3.83
N SER A 26 -7.42 -38.73 2.87
CA SER A 26 -7.69 -39.55 1.69
C SER A 26 -6.88 -39.10 0.47
N GLY A 27 -6.63 -40.04 -0.45
CA GLY A 27 -5.96 -39.77 -1.72
C GLY A 27 -4.49 -40.17 -1.76
N ARG A 28 -3.81 -39.79 -2.84
CA ARG A 28 -2.39 -40.07 -3.07
C ARG A 28 -1.56 -38.81 -2.79
N ILE A 29 -0.54 -38.95 -1.95
CA ILE A 29 0.42 -37.88 -1.69
C ILE A 29 1.04 -37.43 -3.01
N THR A 30 0.98 -36.12 -3.26
CA THR A 30 1.48 -35.49 -4.48
C THR A 30 2.23 -34.22 -4.08
N GLU A 31 3.42 -34.02 -4.64
CA GLU A 31 4.19 -32.80 -4.44
C GLU A 31 3.59 -31.66 -5.26
N LEU A 32 3.30 -30.55 -4.60
CA LEU A 32 2.74 -29.35 -5.19
C LEU A 32 3.68 -28.18 -4.96
N VAL A 33 3.72 -27.27 -5.92
CA VAL A 33 4.41 -25.98 -5.80
C VAL A 33 3.36 -24.88 -5.85
N ALA A 34 3.50 -23.91 -4.97
CA ALA A 34 2.60 -22.78 -4.89
C ALA A 34 3.38 -21.46 -4.95
N ASN A 35 2.71 -20.39 -5.35
CA ASN A 35 3.26 -19.05 -5.54
C ASN A 35 3.34 -18.25 -4.22
N PHE A 36 3.81 -18.92 -3.17
CA PHE A 36 4.03 -18.33 -1.85
C PHE A 36 5.51 -18.36 -1.52
N VAL A 37 6.03 -17.21 -1.09
CA VAL A 37 7.41 -17.08 -0.59
C VAL A 37 7.33 -16.96 0.92
N LYS A 38 8.00 -17.86 1.64
CA LYS A 38 8.06 -17.80 3.10
C LYS A 38 8.82 -16.56 3.54
N ILE A 39 8.24 -15.82 4.48
CA ILE A 39 8.93 -14.72 5.15
C ILE A 39 9.55 -15.29 6.43
N GLU A 40 10.88 -15.29 6.51
CA GLU A 40 11.57 -15.66 7.73
C GLU A 40 11.37 -14.57 8.78
N GLN A 41 10.76 -14.95 9.91
CA GLN A 41 10.49 -14.06 11.01
C GLN A 41 11.56 -14.23 12.09
N LEU A 42 11.98 -13.11 12.69
CA LEU A 42 12.76 -13.14 13.92
C LEU A 42 11.78 -13.36 15.08
N PRO A 43 11.89 -14.43 15.88
CA PRO A 43 10.91 -14.77 16.92
C PRO A 43 10.68 -13.68 17.98
N GLU A 44 11.67 -12.82 18.17
CA GLU A 44 11.64 -11.73 19.15
C GLU A 44 11.08 -10.42 18.60
N LEU A 45 10.66 -10.39 17.33
CA LEU A 45 10.21 -9.18 16.69
C LEU A 45 8.82 -8.79 17.19
N VAL A 46 8.72 -7.63 17.84
CA VAL A 46 7.46 -7.03 18.29
C VAL A 46 7.24 -5.71 17.56
N VAL A 47 6.01 -5.49 17.10
CA VAL A 47 5.61 -4.20 16.52
C VAL A 47 4.92 -3.37 17.59
N CYS A 48 5.48 -2.21 17.90
CA CYS A 48 4.98 -1.29 18.90
C CYS A 48 4.29 -0.10 18.22
N GLN A 49 3.09 0.22 18.68
CA GLN A 49 2.32 1.39 18.24
C GLN A 49 2.47 2.52 19.24
N TYR A 50 2.80 3.71 18.72
CA TYR A 50 2.96 4.94 19.46
C TYR A 50 2.00 6.01 18.94
N HIS A 51 1.41 6.78 19.85
CA HIS A 51 0.72 8.01 19.52
C HIS A 51 1.73 9.17 19.55
N VAL A 52 1.76 9.95 18.48
CA VAL A 52 2.70 11.06 18.28
C VAL A 52 1.96 12.37 18.46
N GLU A 53 2.42 13.17 19.42
CA GLU A 53 1.94 14.53 19.67
C GLU A 53 3.08 15.53 19.43
N PHE A 54 2.75 16.72 18.95
CA PHE A 54 3.72 17.78 18.65
C PHE A 54 3.35 19.03 19.45
N ASP A 55 4.34 19.67 20.06
CA ASP A 55 4.21 20.97 20.72
C ASP A 55 5.32 21.92 20.23
N PRO A 56 4.98 23.00 19.51
CA PRO A 56 3.64 23.45 19.11
C PRO A 56 2.94 22.53 18.11
N VAL A 57 1.61 22.62 18.03
CA VAL A 57 0.79 21.81 17.12
C VAL A 57 1.14 22.11 15.66
N VAL A 58 1.46 21.07 14.91
CA VAL A 58 1.80 21.16 13.47
C VAL A 58 0.65 20.58 12.67
N ASP A 59 -0.01 21.33 11.78
CA ASP A 59 -1.16 20.77 11.03
C ASP A 59 -0.74 19.93 9.82
N SER A 60 0.37 20.29 9.18
CA SER A 60 0.83 19.62 7.96
C SER A 60 1.39 18.23 8.27
N LYS A 61 0.72 17.18 7.78
CA LYS A 61 1.21 15.80 7.81
C LYS A 61 2.62 15.68 7.22
N ALA A 62 2.93 16.42 6.17
CA ALA A 62 4.25 16.40 5.54
C ALA A 62 5.34 16.95 6.47
N PHE A 63 5.06 18.02 7.22
CA PHE A 63 6.00 18.57 8.20
C PHE A 63 6.19 17.63 9.38
N ARG A 64 5.11 17.02 9.90
CA ARG A 64 5.22 15.97 10.93
C ARG A 64 6.11 14.80 10.47
N HIS A 65 5.96 14.37 9.23
CA HIS A 65 6.82 13.34 8.64
C HIS A 65 8.28 13.80 8.53
N ALA A 66 8.52 15.05 8.13
CA ALA A 66 9.86 15.59 7.99
C ALA A 66 10.57 15.70 9.35
N MET A 67 9.86 16.09 10.41
CA MET A 67 10.37 16.16 11.78
C MET A 67 10.84 14.79 12.28
N LEU A 68 10.02 13.75 12.16
CA LEU A 68 10.42 12.38 12.54
C LEU A 68 11.58 11.82 11.71
N LYS A 69 11.87 12.42 10.54
CA LYS A 69 13.00 12.04 9.68
C LYS A 69 14.28 12.80 10.00
N GLN A 70 14.27 13.71 10.96
CA GLN A 70 15.49 14.39 11.39
C GLN A 70 16.42 13.42 12.07
N LYS A 71 17.72 13.70 11.93
CA LYS A 71 18.77 12.81 12.43
C LYS A 71 18.71 12.63 13.95
N SER A 72 18.34 13.69 14.69
CA SER A 72 18.17 13.64 16.16
C SER A 72 17.22 12.51 16.58
N ILE A 73 16.09 12.40 15.90
CA ILE A 73 15.06 11.39 16.19
C ILE A 73 15.44 10.02 15.61
N GLN A 74 15.99 9.99 14.40
CA GLN A 74 16.36 8.73 13.74
C GLN A 74 17.48 7.98 14.47
N ASP A 75 18.39 8.68 15.15
CA ASP A 75 19.46 8.05 15.93
C ASP A 75 18.88 7.30 17.15
N GLU A 76 17.72 7.69 17.66
CA GLU A 76 17.05 7.04 18.81
C GLU A 76 16.01 5.99 18.38
N ILE A 77 15.15 6.33 17.42
CA ILE A 77 14.02 5.49 17.01
C ILE A 77 14.38 4.50 15.89
N GLY A 78 15.43 4.82 15.13
CA GLY A 78 15.80 4.13 13.92
C GLY A 78 15.26 4.78 12.65
N SER A 79 15.84 4.37 11.52
CA SER A 79 15.55 4.97 10.21
C SER A 79 14.30 4.41 9.52
N VAL A 80 13.76 3.28 10.00
CA VAL A 80 12.64 2.56 9.36
C VAL A 80 11.42 2.58 10.26
N PHE A 81 10.38 3.28 9.85
CA PHE A 81 9.12 3.38 10.58
C PHE A 81 7.92 3.59 9.64
N ILE A 82 6.73 3.25 10.14
CA ILE A 82 5.46 3.54 9.45
C ILE A 82 4.75 4.62 10.24
N PHE A 83 4.51 5.77 9.62
CA PHE A 83 3.83 6.89 10.24
C PHE A 83 2.64 7.33 9.38
N ASP A 84 1.52 7.64 10.03
CA ASP A 84 0.30 8.12 9.36
C ASP A 84 -0.03 9.59 9.68
N GLY A 85 0.81 10.28 10.45
CA GLY A 85 0.60 11.67 10.87
C GLY A 85 0.18 11.83 12.33
N MET A 86 -0.31 10.75 12.96
CA MET A 86 -0.66 10.69 14.39
C MET A 86 -0.16 9.40 15.03
N ILE A 87 -0.24 8.28 14.31
CA ILE A 87 0.19 6.97 14.80
C ILE A 87 1.49 6.57 14.13
N LEU A 88 2.43 6.09 14.93
CA LEU A 88 3.74 5.59 14.53
C LEU A 88 3.85 4.10 14.90
N TYR A 89 4.24 3.27 13.95
CA TYR A 89 4.57 1.86 14.16
C TYR A 89 6.08 1.67 14.05
N LEU A 90 6.66 1.06 15.08
CA LEU A 90 8.08 0.78 15.19
C LEU A 90 8.30 -0.70 15.46
N VAL A 91 9.39 -1.22 14.90
CA VAL A 91 9.88 -2.56 15.19
C VAL A 91 10.99 -2.41 16.21
N SER A 92 10.65 -2.47 17.49
CA SER A 92 11.61 -2.41 18.58
C SER A 92 11.09 -3.15 19.81
N ASN A 93 12.01 -3.80 20.51
CA ASN A 93 11.72 -4.45 21.79
C ASN A 93 11.80 -3.47 22.97
N GLU A 94 12.41 -2.30 22.74
CA GLU A 94 12.59 -1.26 23.74
C GLU A 94 11.36 -0.34 23.81
N ASN A 95 11.13 0.26 24.98
CA ASN A 95 10.09 1.27 25.12
C ASN A 95 10.65 2.65 24.75
N LEU A 96 10.38 3.08 23.52
CA LEU A 96 10.75 4.41 22.99
C LEU A 96 9.72 5.49 23.36
N GLU A 97 9.13 5.38 24.55
CA GLU A 97 8.24 6.41 25.08
C GLU A 97 9.07 7.53 25.68
N GLY A 98 8.81 8.76 25.25
CA GLY A 98 9.64 9.89 25.63
C GLY A 98 9.31 11.18 24.91
N GLU A 99 10.06 12.21 25.30
CA GLU A 99 10.08 13.51 24.66
C GLU A 99 11.33 13.61 23.79
N TYR A 100 11.13 13.97 22.53
CA TYR A 100 12.17 14.09 21.53
C TYR A 100 12.19 15.51 20.99
N GLU A 101 13.38 16.05 20.78
CA GLU A 101 13.56 17.38 20.21
C GLU A 101 13.69 17.30 18.68
N ALA A 102 12.82 18.03 17.98
CA ALA A 102 12.86 18.25 16.54
C ALA A 102 12.89 19.75 16.23
N GLU A 103 13.23 20.09 15.01
CA GLU A 103 13.15 21.45 14.48
C GLU A 103 12.04 21.54 13.43
N HIS A 104 11.34 22.66 13.34
CA HIS A 104 10.38 22.86 12.28
C HIS A 104 11.09 23.01 10.92
N PRO A 105 10.74 22.22 9.88
CA PRO A 105 11.54 22.10 8.65
C PRO A 105 11.64 23.39 7.82
N VAL A 106 10.79 24.39 8.09
CA VAL A 106 10.78 25.68 7.39
C VAL A 106 11.24 26.84 8.26
N THR A 107 10.79 26.89 9.51
CA THR A 107 11.03 28.03 10.42
C THR A 107 12.27 27.82 11.29
N GLY A 108 12.72 26.57 11.46
CA GLY A 108 13.85 26.22 12.33
C GLY A 108 13.55 26.35 13.82
N GLU A 109 12.29 26.57 14.20
CA GLU A 109 11.90 26.67 15.60
C GLU A 109 11.92 25.28 16.27
N PRO A 110 12.32 25.17 17.53
CA PRO A 110 12.31 23.90 18.24
C PRO A 110 10.87 23.44 18.49
N VAL A 111 10.60 22.17 18.17
CA VAL A 111 9.33 21.49 18.34
C VAL A 111 9.57 20.22 19.15
N LYS A 112 8.80 20.04 20.21
CA LYS A 112 8.83 18.83 21.04
C LYS A 112 7.91 17.79 20.45
N VAL A 113 8.43 16.58 20.28
CA VAL A 113 7.69 15.42 19.79
C VAL A 113 7.52 14.45 20.96
N PHE A 114 6.28 14.20 21.35
CA PHE A 114 5.96 13.25 22.41
C PHE A 114 5.51 11.94 21.80
N LEU A 115 6.18 10.85 22.17
CA LEU A 115 5.78 9.49 21.83
C LEU A 115 5.15 8.85 23.06
N ARG A 116 3.88 8.47 22.93
CA ARG A 116 3.15 7.72 23.98
C ARG A 116 2.93 6.30 23.50
N ALA A 117 3.41 5.33 24.28
CA ALA A 117 3.19 3.93 23.95
C ALA A 117 1.70 3.59 24.03
N SER A 118 1.17 2.94 23.00
CA SER A 118 -0.25 2.57 22.93
C SER A 118 -0.43 1.06 23.07
N VAL A 119 -0.02 0.28 22.07
CA VAL A 119 -0.25 -1.18 22.03
C VAL A 119 0.97 -1.88 21.43
N ARG A 120 1.25 -3.09 21.92
CA ARG A 120 2.24 -3.99 21.33
C ARG A 120 1.53 -5.12 20.59
N PHE A 121 1.91 -5.34 19.35
CA PHE A 121 1.33 -6.37 18.49
C PHE A 121 2.28 -7.55 18.36
N ASN A 122 1.69 -8.75 18.42
CA ASN A 122 2.39 -9.98 18.04
C ASN A 122 2.56 -10.03 16.51
N GLN A 123 3.44 -10.90 16.05
CA GLN A 123 3.80 -11.13 14.65
C GLN A 123 2.62 -11.59 13.79
N TYR A 124 1.68 -12.29 14.40
CA TYR A 124 0.48 -12.83 13.77
C TYR A 124 -0.73 -11.90 13.85
N ASP A 125 -0.60 -10.76 14.54
CA ASP A 125 -1.71 -9.83 14.62
C ASP A 125 -1.98 -9.17 13.26
N ALA A 126 -3.26 -8.88 13.00
CA ALA A 126 -3.69 -8.27 11.74
C ALA A 126 -3.01 -6.91 11.50
N GLN A 127 -2.69 -6.14 12.55
CA GLN A 127 -2.00 -4.86 12.41
C GLN A 127 -0.55 -5.06 11.96
N THR A 128 0.14 -6.06 12.48
CA THR A 128 1.51 -6.41 12.06
C THR A 128 1.53 -6.87 10.59
N ILE A 129 0.56 -7.70 10.19
CA ILE A 129 0.40 -8.12 8.79
C ILE A 129 0.14 -6.93 7.87
N ASN A 130 -0.66 -5.96 8.33
CA ASN A 130 -0.87 -4.70 7.60
C ASN A 130 0.41 -3.89 7.50
N CYS A 131 1.22 -3.81 8.56
CA CYS A 131 2.53 -3.16 8.54
C CYS A 131 3.47 -3.79 7.51
N TYR A 132 3.56 -5.12 7.43
CA TYR A 132 4.33 -5.81 6.39
C TYR A 132 3.84 -5.47 4.98
N ASN A 133 2.51 -5.50 4.78
CA ASN A 133 1.91 -5.11 3.52
C ASN A 133 2.21 -3.65 3.15
N ILE A 134 2.25 -2.75 4.14
CA ILE A 134 2.67 -1.36 3.93
C ILE A 134 4.14 -1.36 3.52
N ILE A 135 5.07 -1.94 4.29
CA ILE A 135 6.51 -1.93 3.97
C ILE A 135 6.80 -2.44 2.56
N ILE A 136 6.16 -3.54 2.15
CA ILE A 136 6.34 -4.10 0.79
C ILE A 136 5.73 -3.19 -0.29
N ARG A 137 4.66 -2.45 0.01
CA ARG A 137 4.01 -1.54 -0.96
C ARG A 137 4.52 -0.10 -0.89
N LYS A 138 5.20 0.27 0.18
CA LYS A 138 5.48 1.67 0.53
C LYS A 138 6.71 2.13 -0.24
N CYS A 139 6.41 2.71 -1.40
CA CYS A 139 7.17 3.79 -1.99
C CYS A 139 6.81 5.07 -1.22
N ASP A 140 7.53 5.42 -0.17
CA ASP A 140 7.46 6.82 0.25
C ASP A 140 8.34 7.59 -0.71
N HIS A 141 7.70 8.09 -1.77
CA HIS A 141 8.27 9.00 -2.75
C HIS A 141 8.75 10.26 -2.02
N MET A 142 9.95 10.22 -1.46
CA MET A 142 10.63 11.43 -1.02
C MET A 142 11.21 12.05 -2.28
N VAL A 143 10.68 13.24 -2.60
CA VAL A 143 11.20 14.14 -3.64
C VAL A 143 12.74 14.06 -3.63
N PRO A 144 13.42 13.85 -4.77
CA PRO A 144 14.86 13.99 -4.82
C PRO A 144 15.21 15.43 -4.44
N VAL A 145 15.52 15.67 -3.17
CA VAL A 145 16.25 16.87 -2.78
C VAL A 145 17.68 16.62 -3.25
N TRP A 146 18.07 17.34 -4.29
CA TRP A 146 19.47 17.50 -4.64
C TRP A 146 20.20 18.12 -3.44
N VAL A 147 20.71 17.28 -2.54
CA VAL A 147 21.80 17.74 -1.67
C VAL A 147 23.00 17.86 -2.60
N LEU A 148 23.58 19.06 -2.67
CA LEU A 148 24.67 19.49 -3.55
C LEU A 148 26.01 18.73 -3.35
N SER A 149 25.99 17.44 -3.01
CA SER A 149 27.15 16.57 -2.91
C SER A 149 26.77 15.12 -3.14
N SER A 150 26.78 14.70 -4.40
CA SER A 150 27.17 13.38 -4.93
C SER A 150 26.80 12.07 -4.19
N LYS A 151 25.78 12.03 -3.34
CA LYS A 151 25.29 10.80 -2.70
C LYS A 151 23.78 10.68 -2.83
N TRP A 152 23.34 9.67 -3.59
CA TRP A 152 21.97 9.18 -3.56
C TRP A 152 21.74 8.46 -2.22
N VAL A 153 20.97 9.06 -1.33
CA VAL A 153 20.41 8.35 -0.17
C VAL A 153 18.95 8.08 -0.51
N PHE A 154 18.62 6.81 -0.77
CA PHE A 154 17.25 6.33 -0.98
C PHE A 154 16.78 5.64 0.30
N PRO A 155 16.29 6.34 1.33
CA PRO A 155 15.95 5.67 2.58
C PRO A 155 14.57 4.99 2.55
N PHE A 156 13.76 5.15 1.49
CA PHE A 156 12.38 4.66 1.46
C PHE A 156 11.88 4.24 0.06
N CYS A 157 12.65 3.42 -0.66
CA CYS A 157 12.12 2.69 -1.82
C CYS A 157 11.51 1.37 -1.36
N SER A 158 10.30 1.05 -1.81
CA SER A 158 9.80 -0.32 -1.67
C SER A 158 10.75 -1.27 -2.39
N CYS A 159 10.87 -2.51 -1.91
CA CYS A 159 11.64 -3.56 -2.58
C CYS A 159 11.23 -3.73 -4.05
N LEU A 160 9.98 -3.44 -4.41
CA LEU A 160 9.47 -3.53 -5.78
C LEU A 160 9.83 -2.30 -6.63
N ASP A 161 10.04 -1.13 -6.02
CA ASP A 161 10.53 0.05 -6.72
C ASP A 161 12.02 -0.04 -7.02
N ILE A 162 12.79 -0.68 -6.13
CA ILE A 162 14.22 -0.96 -6.37
C ILE A 162 14.38 -1.81 -7.64
N ILE A 163 13.41 -2.71 -7.90
CA ILE A 163 13.34 -3.53 -9.11
C ILE A 163 12.85 -2.72 -10.33
N GLY A 164 12.42 -1.47 -10.13
CA GLY A 164 11.96 -0.56 -11.18
C GLY A 164 10.51 -0.78 -11.61
N LEU A 165 9.68 -1.39 -10.75
CA LEU A 165 8.24 -1.54 -11.03
C LEU A 165 7.49 -0.26 -10.66
N LYS A 166 6.55 0.16 -11.52
CA LYS A 166 5.67 1.29 -11.29
C LYS A 166 4.43 0.83 -10.54
N ARG A 167 4.16 1.45 -9.40
CA ARG A 167 2.93 1.19 -8.66
C ARG A 167 1.71 1.84 -9.35
N LEU A 168 0.68 1.05 -9.61
CA LEU A 168 -0.64 1.53 -10.03
C LEU A 168 -1.69 1.01 -9.05
N GLY A 169 -2.24 1.91 -8.24
CA GLY A 169 -3.15 1.56 -7.15
C GLY A 169 -2.46 0.73 -6.07
N ARG A 170 -2.86 -0.54 -5.90
CA ARG A 170 -2.30 -1.48 -4.91
C ARG A 170 -1.27 -2.45 -5.50
N ASN A 171 -1.12 -2.47 -6.83
CA ASN A 171 -0.31 -3.46 -7.55
C ASN A 171 0.88 -2.78 -8.22
N HIS A 172 1.90 -3.57 -8.58
CA HIS A 172 3.14 -3.08 -9.18
C HIS A 172 3.27 -3.63 -10.60
N TYR A 173 3.58 -2.77 -11.57
CA TYR A 173 3.62 -3.10 -12.99
C TYR A 173 4.92 -2.65 -13.64
N ASN A 174 5.40 -3.43 -14.59
CA ASN A 174 6.61 -3.14 -15.33
C ASN A 174 6.28 -2.34 -16.59
N GLU A 175 6.55 -1.03 -16.57
CA GLU A 175 6.36 -0.15 -17.74
C GLU A 175 7.32 -0.49 -18.88
N ALA A 176 8.55 -0.91 -18.58
CA ALA A 176 9.57 -1.22 -19.60
C ALA A 176 9.24 -2.47 -20.43
N ARG A 177 8.39 -3.36 -19.92
CA ARG A 177 7.93 -4.57 -20.61
C ARG A 177 6.47 -4.49 -21.08
N LYS A 178 5.92 -3.28 -21.23
CA LYS A 178 4.57 -3.13 -21.76
C LYS A 178 4.48 -3.62 -23.21
N GLY A 179 3.44 -4.37 -23.51
CA GLY A 179 3.14 -4.85 -24.86
C GLY A 179 2.01 -4.04 -25.46
N GLN A 180 2.12 -3.63 -26.72
CA GLN A 180 1.01 -3.02 -27.45
C GLN A 180 0.22 -4.10 -28.19
N MET A 181 -1.11 -4.02 -28.13
CA MET A 181 -1.96 -4.93 -28.90
C MET A 181 -2.10 -4.40 -30.34
N SER A 182 -1.85 -5.24 -31.34
CA SER A 182 -1.90 -4.81 -32.75
C SER A 182 -3.31 -4.47 -33.23
N SER A 183 -4.32 -5.16 -32.70
CA SER A 183 -5.70 -5.08 -33.18
C SER A 183 -6.55 -4.04 -32.46
N TYR A 184 -6.07 -3.47 -31.35
CA TYR A 184 -6.82 -2.53 -30.51
C TYR A 184 -5.90 -1.44 -29.95
N PRO A 185 -6.40 -0.21 -29.72
CA PRO A 185 -5.61 0.87 -29.15
C PRO A 185 -5.44 0.69 -27.63
N MET A 186 -4.76 -0.39 -27.25
CA MET A 186 -4.55 -0.80 -25.87
C MET A 186 -3.11 -1.28 -25.67
N GLU A 187 -2.54 -0.91 -24.53
CA GLU A 187 -1.30 -1.43 -23.98
C GLU A 187 -1.59 -2.39 -22.82
N VAL A 188 -0.83 -3.47 -22.74
CA VAL A 188 -0.87 -4.45 -21.66
C VAL A 188 0.40 -4.32 -20.85
N TRP A 189 0.23 -4.04 -19.57
CA TRP A 189 1.31 -3.85 -18.62
C TRP A 189 1.40 -5.10 -17.74
N PRO A 190 2.47 -5.90 -17.84
CA PRO A 190 2.67 -7.04 -16.95
C PRO A 190 3.08 -6.55 -15.55
N GLY A 191 2.63 -7.23 -14.52
CA GLY A 191 2.90 -6.85 -13.14
C GLY A 191 2.60 -7.96 -12.15
N PHE A 192 2.73 -7.61 -10.88
CA PHE A 192 2.53 -8.50 -9.76
C PHE A 192 1.58 -7.87 -8.74
N GLU A 193 0.69 -8.70 -8.23
CA GLU A 193 -0.02 -8.43 -6.98
C GLU A 193 0.71 -9.13 -5.84
N THR A 194 1.03 -8.35 -4.81
CA THR A 194 1.76 -8.83 -3.64
C THR A 194 0.92 -8.63 -2.39
N ALA A 195 0.76 -9.69 -1.62
CA ALA A 195 0.07 -9.66 -0.35
C ALA A 195 0.79 -10.53 0.68
N VAL A 196 1.01 -9.97 1.86
CA VAL A 196 1.45 -10.75 3.01
C VAL A 196 0.24 -11.27 3.75
N ARG A 197 0.22 -12.56 4.02
CA ARG A 197 -0.83 -13.25 4.77
C ARG A 197 -0.23 -14.28 5.70
N GLN A 198 -0.92 -14.54 6.80
CA GLN A 198 -0.64 -15.70 7.65
C GLN A 198 -1.32 -16.92 7.06
N TYR A 199 -0.56 -18.01 6.92
CA TYR A 199 -1.03 -19.34 6.58
C TYR A 199 -0.59 -20.29 7.68
N GLU A 200 -1.56 -20.85 8.40
CA GLU A 200 -1.30 -21.70 9.58
C GLU A 200 -0.37 -20.95 10.55
N ASP A 201 0.83 -21.49 10.77
CA ASP A 201 1.84 -20.94 11.69
C ASP A 201 2.93 -20.11 10.99
N GLN A 202 2.75 -19.75 9.71
CA GLN A 202 3.79 -19.08 8.93
C GLN A 202 3.27 -17.86 8.19
N LEU A 203 4.11 -16.82 8.16
CA LEU A 203 3.87 -15.64 7.35
C LEU A 203 4.41 -15.86 5.93
N MET A 204 3.53 -15.72 4.94
CA MET A 204 3.84 -15.96 3.54
C MET A 204 3.57 -14.71 2.72
N LEU A 205 4.48 -14.39 1.80
CA LEU A 205 4.29 -13.43 0.74
C LEU A 205 3.69 -14.13 -0.48
N CYS A 206 2.43 -13.82 -0.78
CA CYS A 206 1.76 -14.25 -1.99
C CYS A 206 2.18 -13.33 -3.13
N ILE A 207 2.62 -13.93 -4.25
CA ILE A 207 2.96 -13.18 -5.47
C ILE A 207 2.14 -13.75 -6.62
N GLU A 208 1.25 -12.94 -7.17
CA GLU A 208 0.39 -13.33 -8.30
C GLU A 208 0.69 -12.47 -9.53
N ASN A 209 0.76 -13.11 -10.70
CA ASN A 209 0.89 -12.41 -11.96
C ASN A 209 -0.40 -11.66 -12.28
N ARG A 210 -0.29 -10.36 -12.56
CA ARG A 210 -1.40 -9.51 -12.96
C ARG A 210 -1.05 -8.74 -14.22
N PHE A 211 -2.06 -8.49 -15.04
CA PHE A 211 -1.92 -7.68 -16.24
C PHE A 211 -2.88 -6.50 -16.15
N LYS A 212 -2.37 -5.29 -16.36
CA LYS A 212 -3.19 -4.08 -16.45
C LYS A 212 -3.34 -3.71 -17.92
N MET A 213 -4.59 -3.61 -18.39
CA MET A 213 -4.89 -3.10 -19.72
C MET A 213 -5.16 -1.61 -19.62
N ILE A 214 -4.46 -0.83 -20.44
CA ILE A 214 -4.56 0.64 -20.48
C ILE A 214 -4.85 1.04 -21.92
N ARG A 215 -5.86 1.88 -22.14
CA ARG A 215 -6.16 2.42 -23.47
C ARG A 215 -5.08 3.43 -23.86
N THR A 216 -4.65 3.40 -25.12
CA THR A 216 -3.73 4.41 -25.67
C THR A 216 -4.46 5.66 -26.13
N GLU A 217 -5.79 5.57 -26.32
CA GLU A 217 -6.62 6.70 -26.71
C GLU A 217 -6.73 7.72 -25.58
N SER A 218 -6.62 8.99 -25.97
CA SER A 218 -6.87 10.09 -25.04
C SER A 218 -8.36 10.25 -24.77
N VAL A 219 -8.70 10.77 -23.59
CA VAL A 219 -10.09 11.17 -23.25
C VAL A 219 -10.67 12.09 -24.33
N TRP A 220 -9.85 13.02 -24.85
CA TRP A 220 -10.23 13.91 -25.94
C TRP A 220 -10.65 13.16 -27.21
N SER A 221 -9.87 12.16 -27.63
CA SER A 221 -10.17 11.34 -28.82
C SER A 221 -11.52 10.62 -28.68
N VAL A 222 -11.80 10.08 -27.49
CA VAL A 222 -13.05 9.40 -27.17
C VAL A 222 -14.22 10.40 -27.16
N MET A 223 -14.05 11.56 -26.50
CA MET A 223 -15.08 12.61 -26.48
C MET A 223 -15.41 13.10 -27.89
N ASN A 224 -14.40 13.36 -28.72
CA ASN A 224 -14.61 13.84 -30.08
C ASN A 224 -15.36 12.80 -30.93
N ALA A 225 -15.03 11.52 -30.79
CA ALA A 225 -15.73 10.43 -31.48
C ALA A 225 -17.22 10.34 -31.07
N GLU A 226 -17.53 10.46 -29.77
CA GLU A 226 -18.91 10.45 -29.28
C GLU A 226 -19.67 11.73 -29.66
N TYR A 227 -19.00 12.89 -29.74
CA TYR A 227 -19.61 14.13 -30.21
C TYR A 227 -20.10 14.01 -31.66
N TYR A 228 -19.28 13.46 -32.56
CA TYR A 228 -19.69 13.19 -33.94
C TYR A 228 -20.82 12.16 -34.04
N ARG A 229 -20.81 11.11 -33.20
CA ARG A 229 -21.88 10.11 -33.14
C ARG A 229 -23.21 10.70 -32.66
N ALA A 230 -23.16 11.65 -31.73
CA ALA A 230 -24.33 12.35 -31.21
C ALA A 230 -24.93 13.37 -32.21
N ARG A 231 -24.30 13.61 -33.37
CA ARG A 231 -24.76 14.57 -34.40
C ARG A 231 -25.06 15.96 -33.82
N ASN A 232 -24.17 16.47 -32.95
CA ASN A 232 -24.30 17.75 -32.23
C ASN A 232 -25.46 17.83 -31.21
N ASP A 233 -26.08 16.71 -30.82
CA ASP A 233 -27.03 16.68 -29.71
C ASP A 233 -26.28 16.70 -28.38
N VAL A 234 -26.19 17.90 -27.78
CA VAL A 234 -25.43 18.17 -26.55
C VAL A 234 -25.96 17.35 -25.37
N SER A 235 -27.28 17.14 -25.28
CA SER A 235 -27.89 16.38 -24.20
C SER A 235 -27.52 14.90 -24.27
N LYS A 236 -27.61 14.30 -25.47
CA LYS A 236 -27.19 12.89 -25.67
C LYS A 236 -25.70 12.70 -25.48
N PHE A 237 -24.90 13.64 -25.98
CA PHE A 237 -23.46 13.64 -25.76
C PHE A 237 -23.14 13.65 -24.27
N ARG A 238 -23.73 14.57 -23.50
CA ARG A 238 -23.51 14.69 -22.06
C ARG A 238 -23.85 13.41 -21.32
N THR A 239 -25.03 12.84 -21.54
CA THR A 239 -25.42 11.57 -20.90
C THR A 239 -24.44 10.44 -21.24
N LYS A 240 -23.97 10.37 -22.49
CA LYS A 240 -23.02 9.33 -22.91
C LYS A 240 -21.64 9.49 -22.28
N ILE A 241 -21.15 10.71 -22.15
CA ILE A 241 -19.87 11.00 -21.50
C ILE A 241 -19.94 10.75 -19.99
N GLU A 242 -21.04 11.12 -19.34
CA GLU A 242 -21.29 10.81 -17.94
C GLU A 242 -21.29 9.28 -17.71
N GLU A 243 -21.98 8.52 -18.55
CA GLU A 243 -21.97 7.05 -18.51
C GLU A 243 -20.57 6.44 -18.74
N LEU A 244 -19.76 7.02 -19.63
CA LEU A 244 -18.49 6.44 -20.05
C LEU A 244 -17.33 6.73 -19.09
N PHE A 245 -17.37 7.83 -18.35
CA PHE A 245 -16.21 8.28 -17.59
C PHE A 245 -16.46 8.46 -16.09
N VAL A 246 -17.71 8.60 -15.63
CA VAL A 246 -17.98 8.69 -14.18
C VAL A 246 -17.68 7.34 -13.54
N GLY A 247 -16.75 7.33 -12.57
CA GLY A 247 -16.27 6.12 -11.91
C GLY A 247 -15.09 5.43 -12.61
N GLU A 248 -14.69 5.89 -13.79
CA GLU A 248 -13.51 5.37 -14.48
C GLU A 248 -12.21 6.01 -13.97
N THR A 249 -11.12 5.23 -13.98
CA THR A 249 -9.79 5.72 -13.65
C THR A 249 -9.03 6.09 -14.92
N VAL A 250 -8.62 7.34 -15.04
CA VAL A 250 -7.86 7.83 -16.20
C VAL A 250 -6.43 8.13 -15.79
N PHE A 251 -5.52 7.74 -16.68
CA PHE A 251 -4.10 8.02 -16.52
C PHE A 251 -3.75 9.33 -17.23
N ALA A 252 -3.31 10.34 -16.48
CA ALA A 252 -2.50 11.39 -17.07
C ALA A 252 -1.06 10.87 -17.21
N ARG A 253 -0.34 11.35 -18.23
CA ARG A 253 1.04 10.93 -18.53
C ARG A 253 2.01 11.04 -17.34
N PHE A 254 1.66 11.81 -16.31
CA PHE A 254 2.48 12.04 -15.13
C PHE A 254 1.82 11.61 -13.81
N VAL A 255 0.50 11.42 -13.74
CA VAL A 255 -0.25 11.06 -12.51
C VAL A 255 -1.52 10.28 -12.86
N SER A 256 -1.91 9.29 -12.06
CA SER A 256 -3.21 8.61 -12.18
C SER A 256 -4.29 9.37 -11.40
N PHE A 257 -5.43 9.67 -12.02
CA PHE A 257 -6.58 10.29 -11.36
C PHE A 257 -7.82 9.41 -11.52
N LEU A 258 -8.67 9.40 -10.50
CA LEU A 258 -10.02 8.84 -10.59
C LEU A 258 -10.98 9.96 -10.97
N PHE A 259 -11.81 9.77 -12.00
CA PHE A 259 -12.89 10.71 -12.30
C PHE A 259 -14.08 10.43 -11.37
N ASP A 260 -14.20 11.24 -10.32
CA ASP A 260 -15.34 11.18 -9.40
C ASP A 260 -16.54 11.97 -9.96
N ARG A 261 -16.28 13.13 -10.58
CA ARG A 261 -17.27 13.93 -11.31
C ARG A 261 -16.64 14.58 -12.53
N ILE A 262 -17.40 14.68 -13.61
CA ILE A 262 -17.03 15.46 -14.80
C ILE A 262 -17.99 16.62 -14.92
N ASN A 263 -17.44 17.83 -14.86
CA ASN A 263 -18.21 19.05 -15.06
C ASN A 263 -17.99 19.51 -16.50
N ILE A 264 -18.99 19.28 -17.35
CA ILE A 264 -18.98 19.75 -18.74
C ILE A 264 -19.73 21.09 -18.77
N SER A 265 -19.01 22.19 -18.63
CA SER A 265 -19.53 23.52 -18.91
C SER A 265 -19.31 23.84 -20.39
N VAL A 266 -20.39 24.10 -21.12
CA VAL A 266 -20.30 24.71 -22.45
C VAL A 266 -19.85 26.15 -22.23
N VAL A 267 -18.62 26.48 -22.65
CA VAL A 267 -18.19 27.88 -22.75
C VAL A 267 -18.81 28.38 -24.04
N GLU A 268 -19.86 29.20 -23.93
CA GLU A 268 -20.30 30.02 -25.05
C GLU A 268 -19.20 31.06 -25.28
N GLU A 269 -18.53 30.98 -26.43
CA GLU A 269 -17.67 32.08 -26.89
C GLU A 269 -18.59 33.19 -27.40
N ASP A 270 -18.55 34.36 -26.74
CA ASP A 270 -19.13 35.62 -27.21
C ASP A 270 -18.41 36.14 -28.47
#